data_AF-A0A183DE35-F1
#
_entry.id   AF-A0A183DE35-F1
#
_cell.length_a   1.000
_cell.length_b   1.000
_cell.length_c   1.000
_cell.angle_alpha   90.00
_cell.angle_beta   90.00
_cell.angle_gamma   90.00
#
_symmetry.space_group_name_H-M   'P 1'
#
loop_
_entity.id
_entity.type
_entity.pdbx_description
1 polymer ?
#
loop_
_entity_poly.entity_id
_entity_poly.type
_entity_poly.pdbx_seq_one_letter_code
_entity_poly.pdbx_strand_id
1 'polypeptide(L)'
;MKVDPHDAILYQTERYHTADFTYTLPVPADDGEYTLVLKFCEVYFRSSDQKVFDVLLNGEVVIPELDIFKEAGGTGVAYDHLITFHVSPDFSVFLIVRFFIF
;
A
#
# COMPACT_ATOMS: atom_id res chain seq x y z
N MET A 1 21.39 2.85 4.68
CA MET A 1 20.21 1.97 4.57
C MET A 1 19.05 2.78 5.12
N LYS A 2 18.05 3.12 4.30
CA LYS A 2 17.03 4.16 4.59
C LYS A 2 15.82 3.66 5.40
N VAL A 3 16.00 2.63 6.24
CA VAL A 3 14.91 2.02 7.00
C VAL A 3 15.38 1.85 8.45
N ASP A 4 14.52 2.20 9.40
CA ASP A 4 14.78 1.99 10.82
C ASP A 4 14.92 0.47 11.09
N PRO A 5 15.94 0.02 11.85
CA PRO A 5 16.13 -1.40 12.15
C PRO A 5 14.91 -2.06 12.81
N HIS A 6 14.07 -1.31 13.51
CA HIS A 6 12.84 -1.82 14.12
C HIS A 6 11.76 -2.14 13.07
N ASP A 7 11.72 -1.36 11.99
CA ASP A 7 10.80 -1.56 10.86
C ASP A 7 11.31 -2.61 9.87
N ALA A 8 12.59 -3.00 9.95
CA ALA A 8 13.18 -3.98 9.05
C ALA A 8 12.44 -5.33 9.04
N ILE A 9 11.79 -5.70 10.16
CA ILE A 9 10.99 -6.92 10.25
C ILE A 9 9.69 -6.85 9.42
N LEU A 10 9.12 -5.64 9.26
CA LEU A 10 7.88 -5.45 8.51
C LEU A 10 8.08 -5.75 7.02
N TYR A 11 9.30 -5.57 6.50
CA TYR A 11 9.64 -5.82 5.11
C TYR A 11 10.09 -7.26 4.82
N GLN A 12 10.10 -8.13 5.83
CA GLN A 12 10.43 -9.55 5.67
C GLN A 12 9.19 -10.43 5.42
N THR A 13 7.99 -9.87 5.59
CA THR A 13 6.72 -10.58 5.39
C THR A 13 5.83 -9.81 4.45
N GLU A 14 5.15 -10.50 3.53
CA GLU A 14 4.12 -9.91 2.70
C GLU A 14 2.76 -10.57 2.97
N ARG A 15 1.69 -9.82 2.75
CA ARG A 15 0.37 -10.42 2.56
C ARG A 15 0.22 -10.75 1.08
N TYR A 16 0.41 -12.02 0.74
CA TYR A 16 0.23 -12.50 -0.62
C TYR A 16 -1.26 -12.79 -0.90
N HIS A 17 -1.76 -12.30 -2.02
CA HIS A 17 -3.09 -12.63 -2.53
C HIS A 17 -3.04 -12.66 -4.06
N THR A 18 -3.76 -13.60 -4.68
CA THR A 18 -3.84 -13.74 -6.15
C THR A 18 -5.04 -13.03 -6.77
N ALA A 19 -5.82 -12.34 -5.95
CA ALA A 19 -7.00 -11.58 -6.35
C ALA A 19 -7.05 -10.27 -5.57
N ASP A 20 -8.00 -9.41 -5.90
CA ASP A 20 -8.24 -8.18 -5.17
C ASP A 20 -8.53 -8.47 -3.69
N PHE A 21 -8.07 -7.58 -2.82
CA PHE A 21 -8.35 -7.67 -1.40
C PHE A 21 -8.62 -6.30 -0.81
N THR A 22 -9.41 -6.32 0.27
CA THR A 22 -9.91 -5.11 0.91
C THR A 22 -9.51 -5.09 2.38
N TYR A 23 -9.13 -3.92 2.85
CA TYR A 23 -9.05 -3.59 4.27
C TYR A 23 -10.17 -2.63 4.64
N THR A 24 -10.91 -2.99 5.68
CA THR A 24 -11.79 -2.06 6.37
C THR A 24 -10.97 -1.41 7.48
N LEU A 25 -10.70 -0.12 7.34
CA LEU A 25 -9.99 0.64 8.36
C LEU A 25 -11.00 1.15 9.40
N PRO A 26 -10.73 0.99 10.71
CA PRO A 26 -11.59 1.58 11.72
C PRO A 26 -11.57 3.11 11.59
N VAL A 27 -12.75 3.71 11.59
CA VAL A 27 -12.91 5.16 11.51
C VAL A 27 -12.51 5.76 12.85
N PRO A 28 -11.56 6.70 12.89
CA PRO A 28 -11.28 7.44 14.11
C PRO A 28 -12.51 8.28 14.51
N ALA A 29 -12.73 8.44 15.82
CA ALA A 29 -13.90 9.14 16.36
C ALA A 29 -13.91 10.65 16.04
N ASP A 30 -12.74 11.19 15.74
CA ASP A 30 -12.54 12.61 15.48
C ASP A 30 -12.54 12.88 13.98
N ASP A 31 -13.34 13.86 13.57
CA ASP A 31 -13.26 14.45 12.23
C ASP A 31 -11.90 15.13 12.04
N GLY A 32 -11.22 14.85 10.92
CA GLY A 32 -9.92 15.45 10.67
C GLY A 32 -9.14 14.87 9.50
N GLU A 33 -7.95 15.43 9.30
CA GLU A 33 -6.98 14.97 8.30
C GLU A 33 -6.16 13.81 8.87
N TYR A 34 -6.17 12.68 8.16
CA TYR A 34 -5.38 11.50 8.48
C TYR A 34 -4.39 11.21 7.36
N THR A 35 -3.25 10.64 7.72
CA THR A 35 -2.25 10.18 6.75
C THR A 35 -2.11 8.66 6.84
N LEU A 36 -2.47 7.98 5.76
CA LEU A 36 -2.21 6.56 5.58
C LEU A 36 -0.77 6.39 5.07
N VAL A 37 0.02 5.61 5.80
CA VAL A 37 1.38 5.24 5.38
C VAL A 37 1.33 3.80 4.89
N LEU A 38 1.47 3.63 3.58
CA LEU A 38 1.57 2.33 2.94
C LEU A 38 3.04 1.96 2.83
N LYS A 39 3.43 0.85 3.47
CA LYS A 39 4.79 0.33 3.46
C LYS A 39 4.86 -0.87 2.54
N PHE A 40 5.71 -0.79 1.52
CA PHE A 40 5.88 -1.81 0.50
C PHE A 40 7.33 -2.27 0.46
N CYS A 41 7.52 -3.54 0.08
CA CYS A 41 8.81 -4.10 -0.31
C CYS A 41 8.54 -5.24 -1.27
N GLU A 42 9.18 -5.21 -2.44
CA GLU A 42 9.13 -6.31 -3.39
C GLU A 42 10.22 -7.33 -3.01
N VAL A 43 9.84 -8.55 -2.64
CA VAL A 43 10.78 -9.58 -2.15
C VAL A 43 10.93 -10.77 -3.10
N TYR A 44 10.06 -10.89 -4.10
CA TYR A 44 9.99 -12.04 -5.00
C TYR A 44 10.44 -11.70 -6.42
N PHE A 45 9.81 -10.67 -7.02
CA PHE A 45 10.05 -10.27 -8.40
C PHE A 45 11.41 -9.58 -8.56
N ARG A 46 12.02 -9.76 -9.74
CA ARG A 46 13.40 -9.32 -10.05
C ARG A 46 13.49 -8.39 -11.25
N SER A 47 12.36 -8.02 -11.84
CA SER A 47 12.27 -7.01 -12.88
C SER A 47 11.03 -6.16 -12.69
N SER A 48 11.02 -4.99 -13.35
CA SER A 48 9.82 -4.15 -13.44
C SER A 48 8.71 -4.87 -14.22
N ASP A 49 7.51 -4.35 -14.09
CA ASP A 49 6.30 -4.72 -14.83
C ASP A 49 5.81 -6.16 -14.57
N GLN A 50 6.37 -6.85 -13.57
CA GLN A 50 5.92 -8.18 -13.16
C GLN A 50 4.74 -8.16 -12.19
N LYS A 51 4.64 -7.09 -11.38
CA LYS A 51 3.58 -6.91 -10.38
C LYS A 51 3.12 -5.46 -10.40
N VAL A 52 2.02 -5.23 -11.10
CA VAL A 52 1.41 -3.91 -11.25
C VAL A 52 -0.02 -3.95 -10.75
N PHE A 53 -0.38 -3.02 -9.88
CA PHE A 53 -1.71 -2.97 -9.26
C PHE A 53 -2.13 -1.53 -8.93
N ASP A 54 -3.43 -1.30 -8.81
CA ASP A 54 -3.95 -0.03 -8.29
C ASP A 54 -4.20 -0.14 -6.79
N VAL A 55 -3.98 0.97 -6.09
CA VAL A 55 -4.49 1.18 -4.74
C VAL A 55 -5.65 2.14 -4.83
N LEU A 56 -6.79 1.72 -4.28
CA LEU A 56 -8.01 2.51 -4.20
C LEU A 56 -8.32 2.82 -2.74
N LEU A 57 -8.74 4.05 -2.47
CA LEU A 57 -9.25 4.50 -1.18
C LEU A 57 -10.69 4.98 -1.40
N ASN A 58 -11.63 4.42 -0.65
CA ASN A 58 -13.06 4.74 -0.75
C ASN A 58 -13.62 4.61 -2.18
N GLY A 59 -13.06 3.70 -2.98
CA GLY A 59 -13.46 3.46 -4.37
C GLY A 59 -12.78 4.36 -5.40
N GLU A 60 -11.98 5.34 -4.98
CA GLU A 60 -11.19 6.19 -5.87
C GLU A 60 -9.76 5.67 -5.99
N VAL A 61 -9.20 5.66 -7.20
CA VAL A 61 -7.80 5.28 -7.44
C VAL A 61 -6.88 6.37 -6.89
N VAL A 62 -6.13 6.03 -5.85
CA VAL A 62 -5.17 6.93 -5.18
C VAL A 62 -3.74 6.67 -5.59
N ILE A 63 -3.41 5.43 -5.97
CA ILE A 63 -2.13 5.08 -6.58
C ILE A 63 -2.42 4.21 -7.81
N PRO A 64 -2.33 4.77 -9.04
CA PRO A 64 -2.50 4.00 -10.26
C PRO A 64 -1.21 3.25 -10.63
N GLU A 65 -1.37 2.06 -11.23
CA GLU A 65 -0.31 1.28 -11.89
C GLU A 65 0.98 1.13 -11.04
N LEU A 66 0.82 0.88 -9.74
CA LEU A 66 1.95 0.77 -8.81
C LEU A 66 2.79 -0.47 -9.11
N ASP A 67 4.05 -0.24 -9.49
CA ASP A 67 5.11 -1.24 -9.56
C ASP A 67 6.13 -0.99 -8.43
N ILE A 68 6.07 -1.80 -7.38
CA ILE A 68 6.96 -1.65 -6.22
C ILE A 68 8.42 -1.85 -6.62
N PHE A 69 8.74 -2.78 -7.54
CA PHE A 69 10.13 -3.02 -7.95
C PHE A 69 10.72 -1.78 -8.60
N LYS A 70 9.95 -1.16 -9.50
CA LYS A 70 10.35 0.04 -10.23
C LYS A 70 10.48 1.25 -9.31
N GLU A 71 9.48 1.48 -8.45
CA GLU A 71 9.47 2.62 -7.53
C GLU A 71 10.53 2.52 -6.42
N ALA A 72 10.74 1.31 -5.88
CA ALA A 72 11.77 1.06 -4.86
C ALA A 72 13.18 1.00 -5.46
N GLY A 73 13.31 0.72 -6.76
CA GLY A 73 14.60 0.57 -7.44
C GLY A 73 15.23 -0.82 -7.28
N GLY A 74 14.44 -1.85 -6.96
CA GLY A 74 14.88 -3.24 -6.92
C GLY A 74 14.24 -4.09 -5.82
N THR A 75 14.51 -5.40 -5.88
CA THR A 75 14.07 -6.38 -4.88
C THR A 75 14.73 -6.12 -3.52
N GLY A 76 13.96 -6.21 -2.44
CA GLY A 76 14.43 -6.03 -1.06
C GLY A 76 14.64 -4.58 -0.66
N VAL A 77 14.16 -3.62 -1.47
CA VAL A 77 14.21 -2.20 -1.16
C VAL A 77 12.84 -1.74 -0.63
N ALA A 78 12.85 -1.08 0.52
CA ALA A 78 11.64 -0.54 1.11
C ALA A 78 11.15 0.70 0.35
N TYR A 79 9.84 0.78 0.18
CA TYR A 79 9.15 1.89 -0.45
C TYR A 79 7.94 2.29 0.39
N ASP A 80 7.93 3.55 0.84
CA ASP A 80 6.83 4.11 1.62
C ASP A 80 6.03 5.08 0.74
N HIS A 81 4.71 4.96 0.74
CA HIS A 81 3.80 5.91 0.11
C HIS A 81 2.87 6.50 1.15
N LEU A 82 2.77 7.83 1.20
CA LEU A 82 1.88 8.54 2.11
C LEU A 82 0.67 9.06 1.35
N ILE A 83 -0.52 8.87 1.90
CA ILE A 83 -1.78 9.37 1.35
C ILE A 83 -2.48 10.15 2.47
N THR A 84 -2.67 11.43 2.26
CA THR A 84 -3.43 12.28 3.19
C THR A 84 -4.86 12.40 2.70
N PHE A 85 -5.81 12.19 3.60
CA PHE A 85 -7.25 12.24 3.31
C PHE A 85 -8.03 12.70 4.54
N HIS A 86 -9.18 13.32 4.27
CA HIS A 86 -10.12 13.74 5.29
C HIS A 86 -11.01 12.56 5.71
N VAL A 87 -11.23 12.39 7.01
CA VAL A 87 -12.17 11.40 7.55
C VAL A 87 -13.19 12.10 8.42
N SER A 88 -14.46 11.75 8.21
CA SER A 88 -15.56 12.16 9.06
C SER A 88 -16.13 10.97 9.83
N PRO A 89 -16.67 11.17 11.06
CA PRO A 89 -17.00 10.09 12.00
C PRO A 89 -18.04 9.08 11.50
N ASP A 90 -18.82 9.45 10.48
CA ASP A 90 -19.91 8.63 9.94
C ASP A 90 -19.51 7.82 8.68
N PHE A 91 -18.27 7.95 8.20
CA PHE A 91 -17.80 7.30 6.97
C PHE A 91 -16.81 6.17 7.23
N SER A 92 -17.20 4.95 6.90
CA SER A 92 -16.27 3.80 6.82
C SER A 92 -15.23 4.02 5.73
N VAL A 93 -13.95 3.82 6.07
CA VAL A 93 -12.84 3.93 5.12
C VAL A 93 -12.46 2.54 4.62
N PHE A 94 -12.46 2.38 3.31
CA PHE A 94 -12.09 1.12 2.65
C PHE A 94 -10.85 1.32 1.78
N LEU A 95 -9.80 0.57 2.07
CA LEU A 95 -8.64 0.46 1.19
C LEU A 95 -8.78 -0.82 0.37
N ILE A 96 -8.78 -0.69 -0.94
CA ILE A 96 -8.85 -1.82 -1.87
C ILE A 96 -7.54 -1.85 -2.64
N VAL A 97 -6.87 -3.00 -2.64
CA VAL A 97 -5.73 -3.24 -3.53
C VAL A 97 -6.24 -4.09 -4.68
N ARG A 98 -6.23 -3.52 -5.88
CA ARG A 98 -6.75 -4.15 -7.09
C ARG A 98 -5.61 -4.59 -8.00
N PHE A 99 -5.45 -5.90 -8.17
CA PHE A 99 -4.42 -6.45 -9.06
C PHE A 99 -4.93 -6.49 -10.50
N PHE A 100 -4.03 -6.27 -11.47
CA PHE A 100 -4.39 -6.30 -12.89
C PHE A 100 -3.93 -7.55 -13.64
N ILE A 101 -3.21 -8.48 -13.00
CA ILE A 101 -2.48 -9.52 -13.74
C ILE A 101 -2.52 -10.87 -13.01
N PHE A 102 -2.82 -11.94 -13.76
CA PHE A 102 -2.60 -13.35 -13.42
C PHE A 102 -1.41 -13.88 -14.21
#